data_AF-A0A920GS80-F1
#
_entry.id   AF-A0A920GS80-F1
#
_cell.length_a   1.000
_cell.length_b   1.000
_cell.length_c   1.000
_cell.angle_alpha   90.00
_cell.angle_beta   90.00
_cell.angle_gamma   90.00
#
_symmetry.space_group_name_H-M   'P 1'
#
loop_
_entity.id
_entity.type
_entity.pdbx_description
1 polymer ?
#
loop_
_entity_poly.entity_id
_entity_poly.type
_entity_poly.pdbx_seq_one_letter_code
_entity_poly.pdbx_strand_id
1 'polypeptide(L)'
;MKKIEIMIQWEITEDKVDYETALTKMDNHVEKMIQGEAGEKIWLLEHPPLYTAGTSADRKDLVEPNRFPVFETKRGGQYTYHGPGQRVVYVMLDLNKRGKDVKKFVKNLEAWITLTLSEFNIIGQSRDGRVGIWVERPDKPLKNLWCRRRRKDSSNWSSFAKVDYTSWSFYKSRSRFKSFSGNSALWD
;
A
#
# COMPACT_ATOMS: atom_id res chain seq x y z
N MET A 1 11.14 -23.05 26.43
CA MET A 1 10.58 -22.51 25.16
C MET A 1 11.43 -21.34 24.72
N LYS A 2 12.12 -21.42 23.57
CA LYS A 2 12.83 -20.24 23.03
C LYS A 2 11.78 -19.26 22.54
N LYS A 3 11.69 -18.10 23.21
CA LYS A 3 10.99 -16.92 22.70
C LYS A 3 11.75 -16.54 21.42
N ILE A 4 11.23 -16.92 20.25
CA ILE A 4 11.82 -16.44 19.00
C ILE A 4 11.46 -14.95 18.97
N GLU A 5 12.42 -14.10 19.34
CA GLU A 5 12.32 -12.68 19.06
C GLU A 5 12.15 -12.54 17.54
N ILE A 6 10.98 -12.07 17.14
CA ILE A 6 10.67 -11.78 15.74
C ILE A 6 11.44 -10.50 15.42
N MET A 7 12.72 -10.63 15.09
CA MET A 7 13.54 -9.51 14.67
C MET A 7 13.16 -9.16 13.22
N ILE A 8 12.37 -8.09 13.07
CA ILE A 8 12.03 -7.54 11.75
C ILE A 8 13.26 -6.78 11.24
N GLN A 9 13.72 -7.14 10.04
CA GLN A 9 14.84 -6.45 9.39
C GLN A 9 14.35 -5.11 8.83
N TRP A 10 15.10 -4.04 9.08
CA TRP A 10 14.84 -2.73 8.50
C TRP A 10 15.86 -2.43 7.42
N GLU A 11 15.39 -1.93 6.29
CA GLU A 11 16.23 -1.51 5.18
C GLU A 11 15.76 -0.14 4.71
N ILE A 12 16.69 0.78 4.49
CA ILE A 12 16.43 2.11 3.95
C ILE A 12 17.33 2.29 2.75
N THR A 13 16.75 2.65 1.61
CA THR A 13 17.49 3.06 0.42
C THR A 13 17.32 4.56 0.24
N GLU A 14 18.44 5.28 0.21
CA GLU A 14 18.49 6.73 0.04
C GLU A 14 18.27 7.14 -1.42
N ASP A 15 18.86 6.39 -2.35
CA ASP A 15 18.68 6.63 -3.78
C ASP A 15 17.29 6.18 -4.25
N LYS A 16 16.86 6.79 -5.37
CA LYS A 16 15.62 6.38 -6.03
C LYS A 16 15.82 5.00 -6.64
N VAL A 17 14.83 4.14 -6.47
CA VAL A 17 14.85 2.76 -6.97
C VAL A 17 13.85 2.63 -8.10
N ASP A 18 14.24 2.06 -9.23
CA ASP A 18 13.30 1.74 -10.30
C ASP A 18 12.26 0.70 -9.85
N TYR A 19 11.01 0.84 -10.33
CA TYR A 19 9.91 0.00 -9.87
C TYR A 19 10.13 -1.49 -10.12
N GLU A 20 10.62 -1.86 -11.29
CA GLU A 20 10.90 -3.27 -11.65
C GLU A 20 12.05 -3.85 -10.82
N THR A 21 13.07 -3.03 -10.51
CA THR A 21 14.17 -3.43 -9.60
C THR A 21 13.64 -3.68 -8.20
N ALA A 22 12.75 -2.81 -7.69
CA ALA A 22 12.12 -3.01 -6.41
C ALA A 22 11.25 -4.26 -6.39
N LEU A 23 10.46 -4.51 -7.43
CA LEU A 23 9.63 -5.71 -7.55
C LEU A 23 10.48 -6.97 -7.54
N THR A 24 11.51 -7.05 -8.37
CA THR A 24 12.45 -8.19 -8.42
C THR A 24 13.08 -8.44 -7.06
N LYS A 25 13.51 -7.39 -6.36
CA LYS A 25 14.12 -7.51 -5.04
C LYS A 25 13.14 -8.02 -3.98
N MET A 26 11.89 -7.53 -4.01
CA MET A 26 10.84 -8.01 -3.11
C MET A 26 10.50 -9.47 -3.38
N ASP A 27 10.33 -9.86 -4.64
CA ASP A 27 10.01 -11.25 -5.02
C ASP A 27 11.11 -12.21 -4.56
N ASN A 28 12.38 -11.87 -4.83
CA ASN A 28 13.54 -12.64 -4.35
C ASN A 28 13.60 -12.74 -2.82
N HIS A 29 13.30 -11.65 -2.09
CA HIS A 29 13.30 -11.67 -0.63
C HIS A 29 12.17 -12.54 -0.07
N VAL A 30 10.97 -12.42 -0.66
CA VAL A 30 9.82 -13.25 -0.28
C VAL A 30 10.08 -14.72 -0.56
N GLU A 31 10.70 -15.08 -1.69
CA GLU A 31 11.07 -16.47 -1.98
C GLU A 31 12.02 -17.04 -0.92
N LYS A 32 13.03 -16.28 -0.51
CA LYS A 32 13.91 -16.66 0.59
C LYS A 32 13.17 -16.79 1.93
N MET A 33 12.20 -15.92 2.21
CA MET A 33 11.35 -16.05 3.41
C MET A 33 10.55 -17.36 3.38
N ILE A 34 10.03 -17.75 2.22
CA ILE A 34 9.28 -19.00 2.03
C ILE A 34 10.17 -20.22 2.25
N GLN A 35 11.43 -20.16 1.82
CA GLN A 35 12.43 -21.21 2.01
C GLN A 35 12.99 -21.24 3.44
N GLY A 36 12.68 -20.24 4.27
CA GLY A 36 13.22 -20.10 5.63
C GLY A 36 14.64 -19.55 5.68
N GLU A 37 15.13 -19.00 4.56
CA GLU A 37 16.49 -18.45 4.41
C GLU A 37 16.57 -16.94 4.72
N ALA A 38 15.41 -16.27 4.84
CA ALA A 38 15.32 -14.87 5.21
C ALA A 38 14.22 -14.60 6.24
N GLY A 39 14.43 -13.54 7.04
CA GLY A 39 13.44 -13.04 7.99
C GLY A 39 12.43 -12.07 7.37
N GLU A 40 11.44 -11.69 8.17
CA GLU A 40 10.53 -10.59 7.84
C GLU A 40 11.31 -9.27 7.69
N LYS A 41 10.87 -8.41 6.76
CA LYS A 41 11.57 -7.17 6.41
C LYS A 41 10.61 -6.01 6.18
N ILE A 42 11.01 -4.82 6.58
CA ILE A 42 10.41 -3.54 6.17
C ILE A 42 11.46 -2.77 5.38
N TRP A 43 11.09 -2.33 4.17
CA TRP A 43 11.99 -1.63 3.26
C TRP A 43 11.42 -0.27 2.87
N LEU A 44 12.19 0.79 3.12
CA LEU A 44 11.85 2.18 2.85
C LEU A 44 12.65 2.68 1.66
N LEU A 45 11.98 3.29 0.68
CA LEU A 45 12.62 3.83 -0.53
C LEU A 45 11.80 4.96 -1.16
N GLU A 46 12.33 5.55 -2.22
CA GLU A 46 11.59 6.43 -3.12
C GLU A 46 11.70 5.92 -4.57
N HIS A 47 10.66 6.16 -5.37
CA HIS A 47 10.66 5.82 -6.80
C HIS A 47 10.91 7.08 -7.65
N PRO A 48 11.50 6.95 -8.86
CA PRO A 48 11.30 7.93 -9.93
C PRO A 48 9.80 8.15 -10.22
N PRO A 49 9.42 9.27 -10.86
CA PRO A 49 8.01 9.53 -11.21
C PRO A 49 7.39 8.41 -12.05
N LEU A 50 6.31 7.81 -11.54
CA LEU A 50 5.59 6.71 -12.21
C LEU A 50 4.13 6.60 -11.74
N TYR A 51 3.35 5.84 -12.49
CA TYR A 51 2.02 5.40 -12.09
C TYR A 51 1.99 3.88 -11.88
N THR A 52 1.27 3.43 -10.87
CA THR A 52 0.87 2.03 -10.71
C THR A 52 -0.64 1.89 -10.93
N ALA A 53 -1.06 0.88 -11.70
CA ALA A 53 -2.45 0.56 -11.95
C ALA A 53 -2.85 -0.64 -11.09
N GLY A 54 -3.81 -0.45 -10.18
CA GLY A 54 -4.39 -1.57 -9.42
C GLY A 54 -5.46 -2.31 -10.23
N THR A 55 -5.97 -3.41 -9.68
CA THR A 55 -6.91 -4.32 -10.37
C THR A 55 -8.26 -3.69 -10.74
N SER A 56 -8.64 -2.58 -10.12
CA SER A 56 -9.89 -1.88 -10.43
C SER A 56 -9.66 -0.61 -11.27
N ALA A 57 -8.43 -0.36 -11.75
CA ALA A 57 -8.09 0.83 -12.51
C ALA A 57 -8.80 0.89 -13.87
N ASP A 58 -9.55 1.96 -14.14
CA ASP A 58 -10.10 2.26 -15.47
C ASP A 58 -9.16 3.23 -16.19
N ARG A 59 -8.67 2.85 -17.36
CA ARG A 59 -7.77 3.66 -18.20
C ARG A 59 -8.28 5.09 -18.44
N LYS A 60 -9.60 5.31 -18.42
CA LYS A 60 -10.21 6.63 -18.57
C LYS A 60 -9.93 7.58 -17.40
N ASP A 61 -9.63 7.05 -16.22
CA ASP A 61 -9.33 7.83 -15.01
C ASP A 61 -7.86 8.32 -14.98
N LEU A 62 -7.01 7.82 -15.88
CA LEU A 62 -5.61 8.24 -15.96
C LEU A 62 -5.48 9.56 -16.69
N VAL A 63 -5.18 10.61 -15.93
CA VAL A 63 -4.87 11.94 -16.46
C VAL A 63 -3.44 11.94 -17.02
N GLU A 64 -3.28 12.38 -18.27
CA GLU A 64 -1.98 12.43 -18.97
C GLU A 64 -1.25 11.07 -19.00
N PRO A 65 -1.79 10.04 -19.68
CA PRO A 65 -1.25 8.68 -19.64
C PRO A 65 0.18 8.54 -20.17
N ASN A 66 0.66 9.52 -20.95
CA ASN A 66 2.00 9.52 -21.54
C ASN A 66 3.03 10.31 -20.72
N ARG A 67 2.64 10.87 -19.57
CA ARG A 67 3.53 11.71 -18.76
C ARG A 67 4.57 10.89 -17.99
N PHE A 68 4.17 9.74 -17.47
CA PHE A 68 5.02 8.86 -16.66
C PHE A 68 4.78 7.40 -17.05
N PRO A 69 5.77 6.51 -16.86
CA PRO A 69 5.58 5.08 -17.07
C PRO A 69 4.47 4.54 -16.16
N VAL A 70 3.67 3.62 -16.70
CA VAL A 70 2.54 3.00 -16.01
C VAL A 70 2.84 1.52 -15.84
N PHE A 71 2.83 1.05 -14.59
CA PHE A 71 3.04 -0.36 -14.26
C PHE A 71 1.73 -0.99 -13.79
N GLU A 72 1.34 -2.11 -14.39
CA GLU A 72 0.20 -2.89 -13.93
C GLU A 72 0.57 -3.71 -12.69
N THR A 73 -0.37 -3.81 -11.77
CA THR A 73 -0.11 -4.39 -10.45
C THR A 73 -1.27 -5.24 -9.98
N LYS A 74 -0.98 -6.17 -9.08
CA LYS A 74 -2.00 -7.05 -8.48
C LYS A 74 -2.67 -6.45 -7.24
N ARG A 75 -2.31 -5.21 -6.84
CA ARG A 75 -2.97 -4.55 -5.71
C ARG A 75 -4.38 -4.15 -6.06
N GLY A 76 -5.25 -4.11 -5.06
CA GLY A 76 -6.56 -3.48 -5.20
C GLY A 76 -6.45 -1.97 -5.47
N GLY A 77 -7.55 -1.39 -5.94
CA GLY A 77 -7.70 0.06 -6.08
C GLY A 77 -7.36 0.60 -7.47
N GLN A 78 -7.45 1.92 -7.57
CA GLN A 78 -7.28 2.69 -8.80
C GLN A 78 -5.81 3.01 -9.09
N TYR A 79 -5.54 3.92 -10.01
CA TYR A 79 -4.19 4.45 -10.25
C TYR A 79 -3.61 5.12 -9.00
N THR A 80 -2.31 4.95 -8.79
CA THR A 80 -1.53 5.69 -7.79
C THR A 80 -0.25 6.22 -8.43
N TYR A 81 0.05 7.49 -8.12
CA TYR A 81 1.32 8.11 -8.44
C TYR A 81 2.37 7.81 -7.37
N HIS A 82 3.58 7.53 -7.83
CA HIS A 82 4.80 7.51 -7.02
C HIS A 82 5.84 8.44 -7.62
N GLY A 83 6.67 9.04 -6.78
CA GLY A 83 7.70 9.94 -7.25
C GLY A 83 8.53 10.56 -6.12
N PRO A 84 9.44 11.47 -6.50
CA PRO A 84 10.36 12.12 -5.55
C PRO A 84 9.62 12.84 -4.43
N GLY A 85 10.09 12.68 -3.20
CA GLY A 85 9.48 13.27 -2.00
C GLY A 85 8.32 12.45 -1.44
N GLN A 86 7.94 11.34 -2.07
CA GLN A 86 7.04 10.35 -1.50
C GLN A 86 7.83 9.15 -1.00
N ARG A 87 7.88 8.98 0.32
CA ARG A 87 8.43 7.77 0.94
C ARG A 87 7.48 6.59 0.72
N VAL A 88 7.99 5.54 0.07
CA VAL A 88 7.32 4.25 -0.11
C VAL A 88 7.86 3.26 0.93
N VAL A 89 6.97 2.45 1.50
CA VAL A 89 7.31 1.44 2.51
C VAL A 89 6.75 0.09 2.07
N TYR A 90 7.65 -0.85 1.77
CA TYR A 90 7.31 -2.23 1.47
C TYR A 90 7.43 -3.09 2.72
N VAL A 91 6.32 -3.70 3.14
CA VAL A 91 6.20 -4.46 4.39
C VAL A 91 6.07 -5.95 4.05
N MET A 92 7.19 -6.68 4.13
CA MET A 92 7.29 -8.12 3.82
C MET A 92 7.21 -8.92 5.12
N LEU A 93 5.99 -9.22 5.57
CA LEU A 93 5.72 -10.00 6.79
C LEU A 93 5.04 -11.34 6.45
N ASP A 94 5.26 -12.34 7.31
CA ASP A 94 4.62 -13.64 7.19
C ASP A 94 3.28 -13.65 7.93
N LEU A 95 2.19 -13.52 7.17
CA LEU A 95 0.84 -13.56 7.72
C LEU A 95 0.46 -14.91 8.32
N ASN A 96 1.13 -16.01 7.98
CA ASN A 96 0.87 -17.31 8.60
C ASN A 96 1.26 -17.31 10.08
N LYS A 97 2.30 -16.54 10.44
CA LYS A 97 2.70 -16.31 11.83
C LYS A 97 1.79 -15.30 12.55
N ARG A 98 0.93 -14.59 11.81
CA ARG A 98 0.13 -13.45 12.28
C ARG A 98 -1.38 -13.67 12.13
N GLY A 99 -1.80 -14.92 12.05
CA GLY A 99 -3.22 -15.31 12.06
C GLY A 99 -3.94 -15.26 10.72
N LYS A 100 -3.21 -15.03 9.61
CA LYS A 100 -3.73 -15.08 8.22
C LYS A 100 -4.90 -14.11 7.94
N ASP A 101 -4.98 -13.02 8.70
CA ASP A 101 -6.05 -12.01 8.54
C ASP A 101 -5.52 -10.73 7.91
N VAL A 102 -5.84 -10.57 6.63
CA VAL A 102 -5.46 -9.41 5.81
C VAL A 102 -6.12 -8.12 6.32
N LYS A 103 -7.40 -8.18 6.69
CA LYS A 103 -8.14 -7.00 7.13
C LYS A 103 -7.56 -6.49 8.43
N LYS A 104 -7.25 -7.40 9.37
CA LYS A 104 -6.56 -7.06 10.61
C LYS A 104 -5.16 -6.52 10.36
N PHE A 105 -4.41 -7.10 9.42
CA PHE A 105 -3.09 -6.59 9.05
C PHE A 105 -3.16 -5.14 8.54
N VAL A 106 -4.08 -4.83 7.63
CA VAL A 106 -4.28 -3.46 7.12
C VAL A 106 -4.66 -2.49 8.25
N LYS A 107 -5.60 -2.88 9.12
CA LYS A 107 -6.00 -2.06 10.28
C LYS A 107 -4.84 -1.79 11.23
N ASN A 108 -4.00 -2.79 11.49
CA ASN A 108 -2.80 -2.63 12.32
C ASN A 108 -1.79 -1.68 11.67
N LEU A 109 -1.65 -1.73 10.34
CA LEU A 109 -0.77 -0.84 9.60
C LEU A 109 -1.28 0.61 9.63
N GLU A 110 -2.58 0.81 9.43
CA GLU A 110 -3.25 2.12 9.57
C GLU A 110 -3.05 2.69 10.99
N ALA A 111 -3.22 1.88 12.03
CA ALA A 111 -2.96 2.27 13.40
C ALA A 111 -1.48 2.64 13.62
N TRP A 112 -0.53 1.85 13.11
CA TRP A 112 0.89 2.15 13.22
C TRP A 112 1.28 3.46 12.53
N ILE A 113 0.75 3.73 11.34
CA ILE A 113 0.96 5.00 10.63
C ILE A 113 0.36 6.16 11.42
N THR A 114 -0.84 5.99 11.97
CA THR A 114 -1.48 7.02 12.79
C THR A 114 -0.64 7.36 14.02
N LEU A 115 -0.11 6.36 14.71
CA LEU A 115 0.81 6.56 15.84
C LEU A 115 2.08 7.27 15.40
N THR A 116 2.66 6.85 14.28
CA THR A 116 3.85 7.50 13.72
C THR A 116 3.60 8.98 13.42
N LEU A 117 2.45 9.31 12.82
CA LEU A 117 2.07 10.69 12.54
C LEU A 117 1.87 11.52 13.82
N SER A 118 1.35 10.91 14.89
CA SER A 118 1.17 11.60 16.17
C SER A 118 2.48 12.02 16.82
N GLU A 119 3.58 11.28 16.61
CA GLU A 119 4.93 11.68 17.05
C GLU A 119 5.40 12.99 16.39
N PHE A 120 4.86 13.31 15.21
CA PHE A 120 5.11 14.56 14.50
C PHE A 120 4.01 15.62 14.73
N ASN A 121 3.10 15.39 15.69
CA ASN A 121 1.92 16.22 15.94
C ASN A 121 0.98 16.32 14.74
N ILE A 122 0.96 15.31 13.86
CA ILE A 122 0.07 15.24 12.71
C ILE A 122 -1.12 14.34 13.06
N ILE A 123 -2.33 14.87 12.93
CA ILE A 123 -3.57 14.11 13.16
C ILE A 123 -3.93 13.33 11.89
N GLY A 124 -3.57 12.05 11.86
CA GLY A 124 -4.01 11.10 10.84
C GLY A 124 -5.27 10.34 11.27
N GLN A 125 -6.19 10.10 10.33
CA GLN A 125 -7.43 9.36 10.59
C GLN A 125 -7.71 8.35 9.48
N SER A 126 -8.22 7.17 9.85
CA SER A 126 -8.84 6.25 8.89
C SER A 126 -10.24 6.75 8.52
N ARG A 127 -10.75 6.36 7.35
CA ARG A 127 -12.10 6.73 6.91
C ARG A 127 -12.87 5.51 6.44
N ASP A 128 -14.11 5.38 6.91
CA ASP A 128 -14.99 4.29 6.49
C ASP A 128 -15.17 4.27 4.96
N GLY A 129 -14.97 3.07 4.39
CA GLY A 129 -15.04 2.85 2.95
C GLY A 129 -13.84 3.37 2.15
N ARG A 130 -12.77 3.85 2.81
CA ARG A 130 -11.56 4.35 2.16
C ARG A 130 -10.29 3.87 2.87
N VAL A 131 -9.60 2.91 2.24
CA VAL A 131 -8.31 2.40 2.74
C VAL A 131 -7.27 3.52 2.78
N GLY A 132 -6.50 3.58 3.87
CA GLY A 132 -5.39 4.52 4.07
C GLY A 132 -5.65 5.57 5.15
N ILE A 133 -4.59 6.32 5.46
CA ILE A 133 -4.63 7.39 6.47
C ILE A 133 -4.74 8.76 5.80
N TRP A 134 -5.68 9.54 6.31
CA TRP A 134 -6.07 10.84 5.80
C TRP A 134 -5.72 11.92 6.82
N VAL A 135 -5.14 13.02 6.34
CA VAL A 135 -4.84 14.19 7.16
C VAL A 135 -5.66 15.35 6.63
N GLU A 136 -6.32 16.07 7.53
CA GLU A 136 -7.09 17.26 7.20
C GLU A 136 -6.15 18.42 6.85
N ARG A 137 -6.51 19.15 5.82
CA ARG A 137 -5.78 20.28 5.24
C ARG A 137 -6.70 21.49 5.27
N PRO A 138 -6.77 22.21 6.42
CA PRO A 138 -7.62 23.39 6.56
C PRO A 138 -7.20 24.53 5.61
N ASP A 139 -5.98 24.47 5.08
CA ASP A 139 -5.41 25.38 4.09
C ASP A 139 -6.00 25.21 2.68
N LYS A 140 -6.75 24.13 2.40
CA LYS A 140 -7.37 23.90 1.10
C LYS A 140 -8.84 24.36 1.09
N PRO A 141 -9.30 25.06 0.03
CA PRO A 141 -10.68 25.52 -0.03
C PRO A 141 -11.65 24.34 -0.17
N LEU A 142 -12.75 24.40 0.59
CA LEU A 142 -13.91 23.53 0.40
C LEU A 142 -14.46 23.75 -1.02
N LYS A 143 -14.20 22.82 -1.94
CA LYS A 143 -14.93 22.77 -3.21
C LYS A 143 -16.40 22.36 -2.96
N ASN A 144 -17.23 23.38 -2.69
CA ASN A 144 -18.66 23.55 -3.00
C ASN A 144 -19.61 22.33 -2.93
N LEU A 145 -20.25 22.16 -1.75
CA LEU A 145 -21.69 22.12 -1.40
C LEU A 145 -22.82 21.79 -2.42
N TRP A 146 -22.57 21.37 -3.67
CA TRP A 146 -23.63 21.13 -4.68
C TRP A 146 -23.57 19.74 -5.37
N CYS A 147 -23.07 18.69 -4.69
CA CYS A 147 -23.22 17.31 -5.18
C CYS A 147 -24.03 16.45 -4.20
N ARG A 148 -25.35 16.68 -4.16
CA ARG A 148 -26.30 15.90 -3.38
C ARG A 148 -26.58 14.55 -4.06
N ARG A 149 -25.58 13.65 -4.07
CA ARG A 149 -25.73 12.18 -4.08
C ARG A 149 -24.35 11.50 -4.06
N ARG A 150 -24.04 10.83 -2.94
CA ARG A 150 -23.03 9.75 -2.82
C ARG A 150 -21.53 10.07 -2.96
N ARG A 151 -21.06 11.30 -2.74
CA ARG A 151 -19.63 11.56 -2.49
C ARG A 151 -19.46 12.46 -1.28
N LYS A 152 -19.11 11.89 -0.12
CA LYS A 152 -18.68 12.68 1.05
C LYS A 152 -17.40 13.43 0.68
N ASP A 153 -17.44 14.75 0.83
CA ASP A 153 -16.40 15.71 0.49
C ASP A 153 -14.99 15.24 0.87
N SER A 154 -14.10 15.26 -0.12
CA SER A 154 -12.68 14.86 -0.05
C SER A 154 -11.72 16.02 -0.31
N SER A 155 -12.23 17.26 -0.44
CA SER A 155 -11.47 18.44 -0.86
C SER A 155 -10.46 18.92 0.20
N ASN A 156 -10.75 18.74 1.49
CA ASN A 156 -9.85 19.11 2.59
C ASN A 156 -8.95 17.97 3.04
N TRP A 157 -8.92 16.83 2.35
CA TRP A 157 -8.20 15.64 2.83
C TRP A 157 -7.10 15.26 1.85
N SER A 158 -5.88 15.12 2.36
CA SER A 158 -4.77 14.54 1.59
C SER A 158 -4.41 13.19 2.18
N SER A 159 -4.20 12.18 1.33
CA SER A 159 -3.60 10.91 1.76
C SER A 159 -2.14 11.18 2.10
N PHE A 160 -1.77 11.13 3.38
CA PHE A 160 -0.42 11.48 3.85
C PHE A 160 0.54 10.28 3.78
N ALA A 161 -0.02 9.07 3.80
CA ALA A 161 0.71 7.84 3.54
C ALA A 161 -0.11 6.99 2.57
N LYS A 162 0.41 6.83 1.35
CA LYS A 162 -0.01 5.72 0.49
C LYS A 162 0.96 4.60 0.76
N VAL A 163 0.52 3.63 1.55
CA VAL A 163 1.18 2.33 1.57
C VAL A 163 0.90 1.74 0.19
N ASP A 164 1.93 1.66 -0.63
CA ASP A 164 1.80 0.92 -1.86
C ASP A 164 1.84 -0.56 -1.51
N TYR A 165 0.68 -1.20 -1.56
CA TYR A 165 0.58 -2.62 -1.30
C TYR A 165 0.89 -3.46 -2.56
N THR A 166 1.65 -2.93 -3.51
CA THR A 166 1.92 -3.56 -4.82
C THR A 166 2.57 -4.94 -4.73
N SER A 167 3.22 -5.26 -3.61
CA SER A 167 3.85 -6.55 -3.34
C SER A 167 3.04 -7.42 -2.36
N TRP A 168 1.74 -7.59 -2.58
CA TRP A 168 1.00 -8.67 -1.93
C TRP A 168 1.39 -10.04 -2.51
N SER A 169 2.53 -10.58 -2.09
CA SER A 169 2.71 -12.03 -2.05
C SER A 169 2.03 -12.54 -0.79
N PHE A 170 0.70 -12.73 -0.85
CA PHE A 170 0.02 -13.53 0.17
C PHE A 170 0.60 -14.93 0.13
N TYR A 171 1.45 -15.23 1.11
CA TYR A 171 1.91 -16.58 1.35
C TYR A 171 0.76 -17.40 1.93
N LYS A 172 -0.13 -17.90 1.07
CA LYS A 172 -0.96 -19.07 1.36
C LYS A 172 -0.10 -20.29 1.02
N SER A 173 0.35 -21.02 2.04
CA SER A 173 1.04 -22.30 1.86
C SER A 173 0.29 -23.18 0.85
N ARG A 174 1.01 -23.67 -0.15
CA ARG A 174 0.56 -24.55 -1.24
C ARG A 174 -0.62 -25.47 -0.87
N SER A 175 -1.79 -25.17 -1.42
CA SER A 175 -2.77 -26.14 -1.93
C SER A 175 -3.95 -25.37 -2.54
N ARG A 176 -4.13 -25.48 -3.87
CA ARG A 176 -5.16 -24.82 -4.71
C ARG A 176 -4.93 -23.34 -5.03
N PHE A 177 -4.01 -23.11 -5.97
CA PHE A 177 -4.24 -22.05 -6.95
C PHE A 177 -5.32 -22.57 -7.91
N LYS A 178 -6.58 -22.13 -7.75
CA LYS A 178 -7.52 -22.07 -8.86
C LYS A 178 -7.63 -20.61 -9.24
N SER A 179 -7.33 -20.34 -10.50
CA SER A 179 -7.65 -19.09 -11.19
C SER A 179 -9.04 -18.59 -10.78
N PHE A 180 -9.12 -17.42 -10.16
CA PHE A 180 -10.35 -16.64 -10.17
C PHE A 180 -10.27 -15.69 -11.38
N SER A 181 -10.49 -16.27 -12.56
CA SER A 181 -11.12 -15.56 -13.66
C SER A 181 -12.60 -15.46 -13.31
N GLY A 182 -13.01 -14.37 -12.69
CA GLY A 182 -14.39 -14.21 -12.26
C GLY A 182 -14.65 -12.79 -11.76
N ASN A 183 -15.40 -12.04 -12.55
CA ASN A 183 -15.94 -10.73 -12.19
C ASN A 183 -16.69 -10.78 -10.85
N SER A 184 -16.66 -9.64 -10.15
CA SER A 184 -17.36 -9.32 -8.90
C SER A 184 -16.76 -9.86 -7.59
N ALA A 185 -16.08 -8.98 -6.87
CA ALA A 185 -16.10 -8.99 -5.42
C ALA A 185 -16.95 -7.79 -4.99
N LEU A 186 -18.25 -8.06 -4.83
CA LEU A 186 -19.15 -7.21 -4.07
C LEU A 186 -18.65 -7.18 -2.62
N TRP A 187 -18.57 -5.98 -2.07
CA TRP A 187 -18.27 -5.76 -0.66
C TRP A 187 -19.60 -5.78 0.09
N ASP A 188 -19.83 -6.84 0.86
CA ASP A 188 -20.74 -6.79 2.01
C ASP A 188 -19.96 -6.30 3.24
#